data_AF-A0A1V4H1C0-F1
#
_entry.id   AF-A0A1V4H1C0-F1
#
_cell.length_a   1.000
_cell.length_b   1.000
_cell.length_c   1.000
_cell.angle_alpha   90.00
_cell.angle_beta   90.00
_cell.angle_gamma   90.00
#
_symmetry.space_group_name_H-M   'P 1'
#
loop_
_entity.id
_entity.type
_entity.pdbx_description
1 polymer ?
#
loop_
_entity_poly.entity_id
_entity_poly.type
_entity_poly.pdbx_seq_one_letter_code
_entity_poly.pdbx_strand_id
1 'polypeptide(L)'
;MAPQKRKVRHGFEYDAVVLGAGPAGEAAAMKLAKSGLKVAVIDPRDQVGGNCAHVGTIPSKALRQSVFNIISMRRDPIFSSFTDNFQVPLNKVLSKARRVIASQVNTHKLFYERNRVEIIQGWGRFIDKNTLEVEQVHGEGAKTVTFEKAVIAVGSRPYRPDLLDFDHPRVFDSDKILQMDYVARKIIIYGAGVIGCEYASIFTGLGYVVDLINNKEQLLSYLDDEISDALSHDFRQFGVRIRSNEEIERLETFDDCVVLHLKSGKKIKSDAILWCNGRSGNTDGLNLEAVGLSANSRGQLEVDQTYRTKAEHIYAVGDVIGWPSLASAAYDQGRNAAGFMVGDKHAEFVNSVPTGIYTIPEISSIGATEEDLTRDQIPYEVGQAFFKHLARSQIIGERSGVLKILFHRETLQILGIHCYGNHASEIIHIGQAVMKCGHTLEYFINTTFNYPTMAEAYRVAALNGMNRIF
;
A
#
# COMPACT_ATOMS: atom_id res chain seq x y z
N MET A 1 -8.88 -37.44 16.57
CA MET A 1 -9.43 -37.59 15.20
C MET A 1 -10.02 -36.25 14.80
N ALA A 2 -9.46 -35.57 13.80
CA ALA A 2 -10.06 -34.34 13.28
C ALA A 2 -11.41 -34.69 12.63
N PRO A 3 -12.48 -33.91 12.85
CA PRO A 3 -13.77 -34.20 12.26
C PRO A 3 -13.64 -34.14 10.73
N GLN A 4 -14.04 -35.23 10.08
CA GLN A 4 -14.04 -35.39 8.64
C GLN A 4 -15.06 -34.39 8.08
N LYS A 5 -14.58 -33.21 7.64
CA LYS A 5 -15.43 -32.15 7.07
C LYS A 5 -16.17 -32.73 5.87
N ARG A 6 -17.50 -32.69 5.96
CA ARG A 6 -18.45 -33.26 5.00
C ARG A 6 -18.26 -32.55 3.65
N LYS A 7 -17.70 -33.23 2.64
CA LYS A 7 -17.71 -32.73 1.25
C LYS A 7 -19.17 -32.64 0.80
N VAL A 8 -19.70 -31.44 0.67
CA VAL A 8 -20.98 -31.21 -0.01
C VAL A 8 -20.74 -31.54 -1.47
N ARG A 9 -21.46 -32.53 -2.02
CA ARG A 9 -21.38 -32.86 -3.44
C ARG A 9 -22.33 -31.94 -4.19
N HIS A 10 -21.80 -30.95 -4.90
CA HIS A 10 -22.51 -30.16 -5.90
C HIS A 10 -22.09 -30.58 -7.32
N GLY A 11 -22.83 -30.11 -8.34
CA GLY A 11 -22.54 -30.38 -9.75
C GLY A 11 -21.44 -29.52 -10.38
N PHE A 12 -20.90 -28.54 -9.66
CA PHE A 12 -19.87 -27.63 -10.17
C PHE A 12 -18.46 -28.24 -10.18
N GLU A 13 -17.62 -27.75 -11.10
CA GLU A 13 -16.22 -28.18 -11.24
C GLU A 13 -15.36 -27.80 -10.03
N TYR A 14 -15.60 -26.66 -9.41
CA TYR A 14 -14.87 -26.15 -8.24
C TYR A 14 -15.82 -25.75 -7.12
N ASP A 15 -15.38 -25.97 -5.89
CA ASP A 15 -16.12 -25.51 -4.70
C ASP A 15 -16.00 -23.98 -4.55
N ALA A 16 -14.86 -23.42 -4.96
CA ALA A 16 -14.69 -21.98 -5.04
C ALA A 16 -13.75 -21.56 -6.17
N VAL A 17 -14.04 -20.41 -6.77
CA VAL A 17 -13.14 -19.71 -7.70
C VAL A 17 -12.69 -18.38 -7.10
N VAL A 18 -11.44 -18.01 -7.35
CA VAL A 18 -10.88 -16.71 -6.95
C VAL A 18 -10.44 -15.97 -8.21
N LEU A 19 -10.99 -14.79 -8.46
CA LEU A 19 -10.63 -13.93 -9.58
C LEU A 19 -9.51 -12.97 -9.14
N GLY A 20 -8.29 -13.24 -9.55
CA GLY A 20 -7.08 -12.47 -9.24
C GLY A 20 -6.12 -13.21 -8.29
N ALA A 21 -4.83 -13.20 -8.63
CA ALA A 21 -3.74 -13.84 -7.88
C ALA A 21 -2.87 -12.82 -7.12
N GLY A 22 -3.44 -11.66 -6.75
CA GLY A 22 -2.83 -10.71 -5.83
C GLY A 22 -2.89 -11.17 -4.37
N PRO A 23 -2.40 -10.36 -3.40
CA PRO A 23 -2.33 -10.74 -1.99
C PRO A 23 -3.66 -11.23 -1.40
N ALA A 24 -4.78 -10.56 -1.71
CA ALA A 24 -6.11 -10.97 -1.25
C ALA A 24 -6.55 -12.30 -1.85
N GLY A 25 -6.34 -12.48 -3.14
CA GLY A 25 -6.72 -13.70 -3.85
C GLY A 25 -5.91 -14.91 -3.39
N GLU A 26 -4.60 -14.73 -3.20
CA GLU A 26 -3.74 -15.76 -2.62
C GLU A 26 -4.23 -16.18 -1.23
N ALA A 27 -4.45 -15.21 -0.34
CA ALA A 27 -4.88 -15.50 1.03
C ALA A 27 -6.23 -16.23 1.06
N ALA A 28 -7.19 -15.82 0.23
CA ALA A 28 -8.47 -16.47 0.08
C ALA A 28 -8.31 -17.91 -0.42
N ALA A 29 -7.57 -18.10 -1.52
CA ALA A 29 -7.34 -19.42 -2.12
C ALA A 29 -6.65 -20.38 -1.13
N MET A 30 -5.61 -19.92 -0.42
CA MET A 30 -4.91 -20.72 0.58
C MET A 30 -5.83 -21.11 1.74
N LYS A 31 -6.67 -20.20 2.21
CA LYS A 31 -7.61 -20.48 3.31
C LYS A 31 -8.68 -21.50 2.90
N LEU A 32 -9.23 -21.37 1.69
CA LEU A 32 -10.24 -22.27 1.14
C LEU A 32 -9.65 -23.68 0.90
N ALA A 33 -8.49 -23.76 0.25
CA ALA A 33 -7.80 -25.03 -0.01
C ALA A 33 -7.45 -25.78 1.28
N LYS A 34 -6.89 -25.07 2.28
CA LYS A 34 -6.61 -25.64 3.62
C LYS A 34 -7.87 -26.05 4.39
N SER A 35 -9.04 -25.54 3.98
CA SER A 35 -10.33 -25.94 4.54
C SER A 35 -10.93 -27.17 3.85
N GLY A 36 -10.22 -27.74 2.87
CA GLY A 36 -10.58 -28.98 2.17
C GLY A 36 -11.36 -28.77 0.87
N LEU A 37 -11.48 -27.52 0.40
CA LEU A 37 -12.19 -27.17 -0.82
C LEU A 37 -11.31 -27.32 -2.06
N LYS A 38 -11.92 -27.68 -3.19
CA LYS A 38 -11.31 -27.63 -4.52
C LYS A 38 -11.41 -26.21 -5.06
N VAL A 39 -10.26 -25.56 -5.27
CA VAL A 39 -10.17 -24.13 -5.61
C VAL A 39 -9.42 -23.94 -6.92
N ALA A 40 -9.92 -23.05 -7.77
CA ALA A 40 -9.18 -22.47 -8.88
C ALA A 40 -8.97 -20.97 -8.67
N VAL A 41 -7.81 -20.47 -9.07
CA VAL A 41 -7.52 -19.03 -9.19
C VAL A 41 -7.43 -18.67 -10.67
N ILE A 42 -8.12 -17.62 -11.08
CA ILE A 42 -8.11 -17.11 -12.44
C ILE A 42 -7.34 -15.80 -12.44
N ASP A 43 -6.25 -15.72 -13.20
CA ASP A 43 -5.46 -14.50 -13.33
C ASP A 43 -4.91 -14.39 -14.76
N PRO A 44 -4.91 -13.20 -15.39
CA PRO A 44 -4.40 -13.06 -16.76
C PRO A 44 -2.86 -13.11 -16.84
N ARG A 45 -2.14 -12.86 -15.74
CA ARG A 45 -0.67 -12.90 -15.74
C ARG A 45 -0.17 -14.34 -15.71
N ASP A 46 0.95 -14.56 -16.37
CA ASP A 46 1.73 -15.80 -16.28
C ASP A 46 2.31 -16.02 -14.87
N GLN A 47 2.60 -14.93 -14.17
CA GLN A 47 3.23 -14.91 -12.86
C GLN A 47 2.29 -14.33 -11.79
N VAL A 48 2.09 -15.11 -10.72
CA VAL A 48 1.29 -14.74 -9.54
C VAL A 48 1.89 -13.58 -8.74
N GLY A 49 1.12 -13.04 -7.79
CA GLY A 49 1.52 -11.97 -6.86
C GLY A 49 0.84 -10.63 -7.15
N GLY A 50 0.13 -10.50 -8.28
CA GLY A 50 -0.61 -9.32 -8.67
C GLY A 50 0.23 -8.04 -8.72
N ASN A 51 -0.43 -6.88 -8.65
CA ASN A 51 0.28 -5.61 -8.73
C ASN A 51 1.30 -5.40 -7.59
N CYS A 52 1.05 -5.97 -6.40
CA CYS A 52 1.95 -5.90 -5.25
C CYS A 52 3.37 -6.41 -5.59
N ALA A 53 3.47 -7.58 -6.23
CA ALA A 53 4.75 -8.18 -6.59
C ALA A 53 5.38 -7.51 -7.82
N HIS A 54 4.57 -7.14 -8.81
CA HIS A 54 5.06 -6.81 -10.15
C HIS A 54 5.31 -5.32 -10.40
N VAL A 55 4.41 -4.45 -9.95
CA VAL A 55 4.41 -3.02 -10.34
C VAL A 55 4.20 -2.04 -9.18
N GLY A 56 3.91 -2.54 -7.98
CA GLY A 56 3.59 -1.74 -6.80
C GLY A 56 4.61 -1.91 -5.69
N THR A 57 4.22 -2.62 -4.63
CA THR A 57 4.93 -2.70 -3.35
C THR A 57 6.37 -3.20 -3.47
N ILE A 58 6.59 -4.41 -4.00
CA ILE A 58 7.94 -5.01 -4.01
C ILE A 58 8.92 -4.17 -4.83
N PRO A 59 8.60 -3.75 -6.08
CA PRO A 59 9.51 -2.92 -6.85
C PRO A 59 9.78 -1.56 -6.20
N SER A 60 8.74 -0.86 -5.72
CA SER A 60 8.93 0.48 -5.16
C SER A 60 9.72 0.47 -3.85
N LYS A 61 9.51 -0.53 -2.99
CA LYS A 61 10.25 -0.66 -1.72
C LYS A 61 11.70 -1.10 -1.95
N ALA A 62 11.95 -1.99 -2.92
CA ALA A 62 13.31 -2.36 -3.31
C ALA A 62 14.09 -1.19 -3.94
N LEU A 63 13.40 -0.39 -4.78
CA LEU A 63 13.92 0.84 -5.34
C LEU A 63 14.25 1.85 -4.24
N ARG A 64 13.27 2.13 -3.36
CA ARG A 64 13.43 3.01 -2.20
C ARG A 64 14.62 2.62 -1.36
N GLN A 65 14.80 1.34 -1.04
CA GLN A 65 15.93 0.89 -0.22
C GLN A 65 17.28 1.18 -0.90
N SER A 66 17.34 1.02 -2.23
CA SER A 66 18.56 1.32 -2.97
C SER A 66 18.84 2.82 -2.98
N VAL A 67 17.81 3.66 -3.11
CA VAL A 67 17.93 5.12 -2.99
C VAL A 67 18.34 5.55 -1.58
N PHE A 68 17.75 4.96 -0.55
CA PHE A 68 18.13 5.20 0.83
C PHE A 68 19.63 4.94 1.04
N ASN A 69 20.14 3.80 0.56
CA ASN A 69 21.58 3.50 0.65
C ASN A 69 22.45 4.54 -0.07
N ILE A 70 22.02 5.02 -1.25
CA ILE A 70 22.73 6.08 -1.99
C ILE A 70 22.76 7.38 -1.17
N ILE A 71 21.62 7.77 -0.57
CA ILE A 71 21.53 8.96 0.29
C ILE A 71 22.46 8.81 1.49
N SER A 72 22.41 7.68 2.19
CA SER A 72 23.25 7.42 3.37
C SER A 72 24.74 7.49 3.01
N MET A 73 25.16 6.88 1.90
CA MET A 73 26.55 6.97 1.43
C MET A 73 27.00 8.41 1.14
N ARG A 74 26.13 9.23 0.52
CA ARG A 74 26.44 10.64 0.24
C ARG A 74 26.51 11.52 1.48
N ARG A 75 25.74 11.18 2.53
CA ARG A 75 25.70 11.92 3.80
C ARG A 75 26.81 11.54 4.76
N ASP A 76 27.35 10.33 4.64
CA ASP A 76 28.42 9.85 5.50
C ASP A 76 29.75 10.59 5.20
N PRO A 77 30.34 11.32 6.16
CA PRO A 77 31.61 12.03 5.96
C PRO A 77 32.76 11.12 5.50
N ILE A 78 32.75 9.84 5.88
CA ILE A 78 33.77 8.87 5.50
C ILE A 78 33.68 8.56 4.01
N PHE A 79 32.48 8.41 3.46
CA PHE A 79 32.27 8.00 2.06
C PHE A 79 32.07 9.18 1.10
N SER A 80 31.53 10.29 1.59
CA SER A 80 31.19 11.47 0.77
C SER A 80 32.39 12.05 0.00
N SER A 81 33.59 11.97 0.58
CA SER A 81 34.85 12.40 -0.05
C SER A 81 35.32 11.49 -1.20
N PHE A 82 34.78 10.27 -1.31
CA PHE A 82 35.11 9.29 -2.34
C PHE A 82 34.01 9.14 -3.41
N THR A 83 32.89 9.84 -3.25
CA THR A 83 31.75 9.72 -4.17
C THR A 83 31.57 11.00 -4.99
N ASP A 84 31.71 10.89 -6.31
CA ASP A 84 31.26 11.95 -7.21
C ASP A 84 29.72 12.03 -7.23
N ASN A 85 29.18 13.24 -7.34
CA ASN A 85 27.74 13.47 -7.47
C ASN A 85 27.23 13.10 -8.87
N PHE A 86 27.11 11.79 -9.17
CA PHE A 86 26.49 11.34 -10.41
C PHE A 86 25.01 10.97 -10.21
N GLN A 87 24.17 11.35 -11.19
CA GLN A 87 22.79 10.90 -11.28
C GLN A 87 22.75 9.45 -11.76
N VAL A 88 21.97 8.61 -11.07
CA VAL A 88 21.82 7.20 -11.43
C VAL A 88 20.51 7.02 -12.22
N PRO A 89 20.57 6.44 -13.42
CA PRO A 89 19.37 6.05 -14.16
C PRO A 89 18.48 5.10 -13.35
N LEU A 90 17.16 5.33 -13.40
CA LEU A 90 16.19 4.54 -12.61
C LEU A 90 16.32 3.04 -12.90
N ASN A 91 16.43 2.66 -14.18
CA ASN A 91 16.59 1.27 -14.63
C ASN A 91 17.81 0.54 -14.01
N LYS A 92 18.92 1.24 -13.74
CA LYS A 92 20.10 0.65 -13.08
C LYS A 92 19.81 0.30 -11.64
N VAL A 93 19.11 1.18 -10.92
CA VAL A 93 18.67 0.95 -9.54
C VAL A 93 17.65 -0.19 -9.47
N LEU A 94 16.77 -0.28 -10.46
CA LEU A 94 15.76 -1.34 -10.57
C LEU A 94 16.33 -2.73 -10.87
N SER A 95 17.59 -2.84 -11.33
CA SER A 95 18.20 -4.14 -11.61
C SER A 95 18.27 -5.03 -10.36
N LYS A 96 18.46 -4.43 -9.17
CA LYS A 96 18.36 -5.11 -7.88
C LYS A 96 16.90 -5.47 -7.53
N ALA A 97 15.96 -4.56 -7.79
CA ALA A 97 14.53 -4.79 -7.55
C ALA A 97 14.00 -6.00 -8.35
N ARG A 98 14.42 -6.17 -9.61
CA ARG A 98 14.03 -7.32 -10.46
C ARG A 98 14.36 -8.68 -9.81
N ARG A 99 15.48 -8.80 -9.11
CA ARG A 99 15.85 -10.04 -8.40
C ARG A 99 14.91 -10.31 -7.23
N VAL A 100 14.53 -9.27 -6.48
CA VAL A 100 13.58 -9.38 -5.38
C VAL A 100 12.21 -9.78 -5.90
N ILE A 101 11.74 -9.15 -6.98
CA ILE A 101 10.47 -9.49 -7.65
C ILE A 101 10.47 -10.97 -8.06
N ALA A 102 11.49 -11.44 -8.78
CA ALA A 102 11.59 -12.82 -9.23
C ALA A 102 11.57 -13.82 -8.05
N SER A 103 12.26 -13.49 -6.95
CA SER A 103 12.26 -14.32 -5.74
C SER A 103 10.87 -14.38 -5.10
N GLN A 104 10.17 -13.24 -4.99
CA GLN A 104 8.83 -13.18 -4.41
C GLN A 104 7.82 -13.93 -5.27
N VAL A 105 7.82 -13.72 -6.59
CA VAL A 105 6.98 -14.47 -7.53
C VAL A 105 7.18 -15.98 -7.38
N ASN A 106 8.43 -16.44 -7.30
CA ASN A 106 8.73 -17.85 -7.10
C ASN A 106 8.21 -18.37 -5.74
N THR A 107 8.38 -17.61 -4.66
CA THR A 107 7.84 -17.96 -3.34
C THR A 107 6.32 -18.11 -3.37
N HIS A 108 5.62 -17.15 -3.96
CA HIS A 108 4.16 -17.18 -4.08
C HIS A 108 3.69 -18.35 -4.95
N LYS A 109 4.35 -18.62 -6.08
CA LYS A 109 4.07 -19.78 -6.93
C LYS A 109 4.14 -21.09 -6.14
N LEU A 110 5.17 -21.27 -5.31
CA LEU A 110 5.32 -22.46 -4.46
C LEU A 110 4.17 -22.63 -3.45
N PHE A 111 3.51 -21.54 -3.01
CA PHE A 111 2.34 -21.65 -2.15
C PHE A 111 1.15 -22.27 -2.87
N TYR A 112 0.87 -21.89 -4.11
CA TYR A 112 -0.19 -22.50 -4.92
C TYR A 112 0.09 -23.99 -5.18
N GLU A 113 1.31 -24.32 -5.60
CA GLU A 113 1.73 -25.70 -5.85
C GLU A 113 1.60 -26.59 -4.61
N ARG A 114 2.11 -26.12 -3.46
CA ARG A 114 2.06 -26.86 -2.19
C ARG A 114 0.63 -27.11 -1.72
N ASN A 115 -0.30 -26.20 -1.99
CA ASN A 115 -1.71 -26.34 -1.61
C ASN A 115 -2.57 -26.95 -2.72
N ARG A 116 -1.97 -27.37 -3.85
CA ARG A 116 -2.67 -27.97 -5.01
C ARG A 116 -3.82 -27.10 -5.53
N VAL A 117 -3.60 -25.79 -5.53
CA VAL A 117 -4.54 -24.82 -6.10
C VAL A 117 -4.21 -24.66 -7.57
N GLU A 118 -5.20 -24.88 -8.43
CA GLU A 118 -5.05 -24.69 -9.86
C GLU A 118 -5.04 -23.20 -10.20
N ILE A 119 -4.10 -22.77 -11.05
CA ILE A 119 -4.07 -21.42 -11.60
C ILE A 119 -4.47 -21.54 -13.07
N ILE A 120 -5.57 -20.89 -13.43
CA ILE A 120 -6.08 -20.83 -14.80
C ILE A 120 -5.71 -19.46 -15.36
N GLN A 121 -4.84 -19.44 -16.36
CA GLN A 121 -4.38 -18.20 -16.96
C GLN A 121 -5.45 -17.64 -17.92
N GLY A 122 -5.96 -16.45 -17.63
CA GLY A 122 -6.94 -15.78 -18.50
C GLY A 122 -7.74 -14.67 -17.84
N TRP A 123 -8.54 -14.00 -18.65
CA TRP A 123 -9.49 -12.98 -18.21
C TRP A 123 -10.84 -13.63 -17.89
N GLY A 124 -11.21 -13.61 -16.62
CA GLY A 124 -12.49 -14.15 -16.16
C GLY A 124 -13.64 -13.16 -16.32
N ARG A 125 -14.75 -13.60 -16.92
CA ARG A 125 -16.01 -12.86 -17.08
C ARG A 125 -17.18 -13.74 -16.61
N PHE A 126 -18.11 -13.20 -15.83
CA PHE A 126 -19.35 -13.91 -15.50
C PHE A 126 -20.24 -14.06 -16.74
N ILE A 127 -20.72 -15.28 -16.99
CA ILE A 127 -21.76 -15.56 -17.99
C ILE A 127 -23.13 -15.66 -17.30
N ASP A 128 -23.14 -16.27 -16.12
CA ASP A 128 -24.31 -16.39 -15.25
C ASP A 128 -23.87 -16.42 -13.77
N LYS A 129 -24.80 -16.75 -12.87
CA LYS A 129 -24.57 -16.80 -11.43
C LYS A 129 -23.40 -17.72 -11.01
N ASN A 130 -23.16 -18.84 -11.68
CA ASN A 130 -22.24 -19.88 -11.24
C ASN A 130 -21.24 -20.31 -12.32
N THR A 131 -21.13 -19.52 -13.39
CA THR A 131 -20.30 -19.83 -14.55
C THR A 131 -19.44 -18.64 -14.96
N LEU A 132 -18.14 -18.87 -15.09
CA LEU A 132 -17.18 -17.94 -15.68
C LEU A 132 -16.78 -18.39 -17.08
N GLU A 133 -16.67 -17.44 -18.00
CA GLU A 133 -15.84 -17.58 -19.19
C GLU A 133 -14.43 -17.09 -18.85
N VAL A 134 -13.42 -17.84 -19.24
CA VAL A 134 -12.01 -17.48 -19.09
C VAL A 134 -11.40 -17.36 -20.48
N GLU A 135 -11.20 -16.12 -20.93
CA GLU A 135 -10.52 -15.83 -22.19
C GLU A 135 -9.01 -16.01 -22.00
N GLN A 136 -8.43 -16.94 -22.77
CA GLN A 136 -7.01 -17.29 -22.63
C GLN A 136 -6.11 -16.27 -23.33
N VAL A 137 -5.05 -15.84 -22.65
CA VAL A 137 -4.17 -14.71 -23.07
C VAL A 137 -3.32 -15.01 -24.32
N HIS A 138 -3.25 -16.26 -24.76
CA HIS A 138 -2.42 -16.69 -25.90
C HIS A 138 -3.23 -17.17 -27.12
N GLY A 139 -4.49 -16.72 -27.26
CA GLY A 139 -5.31 -17.02 -28.44
C GLY A 139 -5.85 -18.45 -28.49
N GLU A 140 -5.79 -19.17 -27.38
CA GLU A 140 -6.27 -20.56 -27.24
C GLU A 140 -7.81 -20.65 -27.12
N GLY A 141 -8.52 -19.52 -27.26
CA GLY A 141 -9.96 -19.42 -27.17
C GLY A 141 -10.43 -19.13 -25.75
N ALA A 142 -11.67 -19.53 -25.47
CA ALA A 142 -12.33 -19.33 -24.19
C ALA A 142 -12.66 -20.67 -23.55
N LYS A 143 -12.42 -20.77 -22.23
CA LYS A 143 -12.80 -21.94 -21.42
C LYS A 143 -13.90 -21.55 -20.45
N THR A 144 -14.89 -22.42 -20.28
CA THR A 144 -15.91 -22.25 -19.24
C THR A 144 -15.47 -22.93 -17.94
N VAL A 145 -15.72 -22.27 -16.80
CA VAL A 145 -15.44 -22.79 -15.46
C VAL A 145 -16.70 -22.63 -14.60
N THR A 146 -17.16 -23.72 -13.98
CA THR A 146 -18.34 -23.69 -13.09
C THR A 146 -17.95 -23.78 -11.62
N PHE A 147 -18.66 -23.06 -10.76
CA PHE A 147 -18.30 -22.90 -9.35
C PHE A 147 -19.49 -22.77 -8.41
N GLU A 148 -19.34 -23.20 -7.16
CA GLU A 148 -20.35 -22.96 -6.11
C GLU A 148 -20.27 -21.52 -5.56
N LYS A 149 -19.06 -21.07 -5.18
CA LYS A 149 -18.80 -19.73 -4.62
C LYS A 149 -17.67 -19.01 -5.34
N ALA A 150 -17.68 -17.68 -5.31
CA ALA A 150 -16.61 -16.87 -5.91
C ALA A 150 -16.05 -15.83 -4.93
N VAL A 151 -14.76 -15.51 -5.09
CA VAL A 151 -14.09 -14.37 -4.47
C VAL A 151 -13.53 -13.46 -5.56
N ILE A 152 -14.05 -12.24 -5.68
CA ILE A 152 -13.55 -11.19 -6.57
C ILE A 152 -12.36 -10.48 -5.89
N ALA A 153 -11.15 -10.71 -6.37
CA ALA A 153 -9.89 -10.18 -5.84
C ALA A 153 -9.03 -9.50 -6.93
N VAL A 154 -9.69 -8.89 -7.91
CA VAL A 154 -9.11 -8.33 -9.15
C VAL A 154 -8.28 -7.05 -8.94
N GLY A 155 -8.26 -6.52 -7.71
CA GLY A 155 -7.45 -5.38 -7.33
C GLY A 155 -7.84 -4.08 -8.04
N SER A 156 -6.85 -3.22 -8.28
CA SER A 156 -7.02 -1.89 -8.85
C SER A 156 -5.96 -1.54 -9.88
N ARG A 157 -6.21 -0.51 -10.69
CA ARG A 157 -5.26 0.11 -11.62
C ARG A 157 -5.18 1.64 -11.41
N PRO A 158 -4.10 2.32 -11.84
CA PRO A 158 -4.03 3.78 -11.81
C PRO A 158 -5.23 4.40 -12.51
N TYR A 159 -5.81 5.44 -11.90
CA TYR A 159 -6.84 6.22 -12.56
C TYR A 159 -6.20 7.05 -13.68
N ARG A 160 -6.67 6.86 -14.92
CA ARG A 160 -6.19 7.58 -16.10
C ARG A 160 -7.31 8.47 -16.66
N PRO A 161 -7.23 9.81 -16.52
CA PRO A 161 -8.19 10.70 -17.15
C PRO A 161 -7.91 10.88 -18.65
N ASP A 162 -8.95 11.11 -19.44
CA ASP A 162 -8.86 11.28 -20.90
C ASP A 162 -8.01 12.47 -21.35
N LEU A 163 -7.77 13.45 -20.46
CA LEU A 163 -6.94 14.63 -20.75
C LEU A 163 -5.44 14.32 -20.84
N LEU A 164 -5.01 13.08 -20.53
CA LEU A 164 -3.63 12.64 -20.54
C LEU A 164 -3.42 11.48 -21.52
N ASP A 165 -2.48 11.65 -22.43
CA ASP A 165 -1.97 10.56 -23.27
C ASP A 165 -0.90 9.76 -22.53
N PHE A 166 -1.27 8.59 -22.02
CA PHE A 166 -0.36 7.68 -21.32
C PHE A 166 0.51 6.84 -22.26
N ASP A 167 0.32 6.90 -23.57
CA ASP A 167 1.19 6.20 -24.54
C ASP A 167 2.39 7.07 -24.93
N HIS A 168 2.35 8.36 -24.60
CA HIS A 168 3.50 9.25 -24.73
C HIS A 168 4.66 8.84 -23.78
N PRO A 169 5.93 8.75 -24.25
CA PRO A 169 7.08 8.24 -23.48
C PRO A 169 7.52 9.10 -22.28
N ARG A 170 6.87 10.25 -22.07
CA ARG A 170 7.12 11.19 -20.96
C ARG A 170 5.98 11.27 -19.94
N VAL A 171 4.91 10.50 -20.16
CA VAL A 171 3.72 10.47 -19.29
C VAL A 171 3.64 9.11 -18.63
N PHE A 172 3.86 9.07 -17.32
CA PHE A 172 3.88 7.85 -16.54
C PHE A 172 2.75 7.84 -15.53
N ASP A 173 2.30 6.64 -15.17
CA ASP A 173 1.61 6.37 -13.91
C ASP A 173 2.46 5.45 -13.04
N SER A 174 1.95 5.08 -11.86
CA SER A 174 2.68 4.21 -10.94
C SER A 174 3.01 2.83 -11.50
N ASP A 175 2.25 2.33 -12.48
CA ASP A 175 2.44 1.00 -13.04
C ASP A 175 3.46 1.04 -14.20
N LYS A 176 3.55 2.16 -14.93
CA LYS A 176 4.50 2.39 -16.03
C LYS A 176 5.85 2.99 -15.59
N ILE A 177 5.94 3.71 -14.47
CA ILE A 177 7.15 4.48 -14.11
C ILE A 177 8.43 3.65 -13.99
N LEU A 178 8.31 2.37 -13.63
CA LEU A 178 9.44 1.44 -13.52
C LEU A 178 10.08 1.10 -14.89
N GLN A 179 9.44 1.50 -15.99
CA GLN A 179 9.93 1.32 -17.35
C GLN A 179 10.76 2.50 -17.84
N MET A 180 10.82 3.62 -17.10
CA MET A 180 11.61 4.78 -17.47
C MET A 180 13.10 4.41 -17.57
N ASP A 181 13.67 4.58 -18.75
CA ASP A 181 15.01 4.11 -19.12
C ASP A 181 16.02 5.26 -19.37
N TYR A 182 15.57 6.50 -19.27
CA TYR A 182 16.39 7.71 -19.35
C TYR A 182 16.50 8.44 -18.00
N VAL A 183 17.41 9.41 -17.93
CA VAL A 183 17.57 10.31 -16.78
C VAL A 183 16.81 11.60 -17.04
N ALA A 184 15.89 11.96 -16.17
CA ALA A 184 15.26 13.28 -16.16
C ALA A 184 16.02 14.22 -15.22
N ARG A 185 16.17 15.49 -15.61
CA ARG A 185 16.63 16.55 -14.70
C ARG A 185 15.50 17.03 -13.82
N LYS A 186 14.29 17.08 -14.37
CA LYS A 186 13.10 17.57 -13.71
C LYS A 186 11.90 16.64 -13.95
N ILE A 187 11.15 16.34 -12.90
CA ILE A 187 9.93 15.54 -12.96
C ILE A 187 8.78 16.23 -12.22
N ILE A 188 7.59 16.22 -12.83
CA ILE A 188 6.34 16.60 -12.18
C ILE A 188 5.73 15.35 -11.58
N ILE A 189 5.31 15.40 -10.33
CA ILE A 189 4.48 14.36 -9.71
C ILE A 189 3.12 14.99 -9.44
N TYR A 190 2.07 14.50 -10.10
CA TYR A 190 0.72 15.00 -9.90
C TYR A 190 -0.07 14.07 -8.96
N GLY A 191 -0.47 14.59 -7.80
CA GLY A 191 -1.14 13.83 -6.75
C GLY A 191 -0.19 13.53 -5.61
N ALA A 192 -0.46 14.12 -4.44
CA ALA A 192 0.38 14.03 -3.25
C ALA A 192 -0.18 13.07 -2.18
N GLY A 193 -0.78 11.97 -2.64
CA GLY A 193 -1.09 10.81 -1.80
C GLY A 193 0.15 9.95 -1.55
N VAL A 194 -0.04 8.79 -0.91
CA VAL A 194 1.03 7.83 -0.54
C VAL A 194 2.04 7.60 -1.67
N ILE A 195 1.55 7.19 -2.85
CA ILE A 195 2.39 6.86 -4.01
C ILE A 195 3.19 8.08 -4.47
N GLY A 196 2.54 9.25 -4.55
CA GLY A 196 3.19 10.49 -4.97
C GLY A 196 4.31 10.90 -4.02
N CYS A 197 4.07 10.85 -2.71
CA CYS A 197 5.08 11.16 -1.70
C CYS A 197 6.24 10.16 -1.70
N GLU A 198 5.97 8.85 -1.80
CA GLU A 198 7.02 7.83 -1.92
C GLU A 198 7.93 8.13 -3.12
N TYR A 199 7.35 8.33 -4.31
CA TYR A 199 8.13 8.64 -5.50
C TYR A 199 8.82 10.01 -5.43
N ALA A 200 8.23 11.01 -4.78
CA ALA A 200 8.90 12.30 -4.57
C ALA A 200 10.20 12.12 -3.78
N SER A 201 10.19 11.32 -2.71
CA SER A 201 11.39 11.02 -1.94
C SER A 201 12.43 10.22 -2.73
N ILE A 202 11.97 9.25 -3.55
CA ILE A 202 12.84 8.43 -4.43
C ILE A 202 13.54 9.31 -5.47
N PHE A 203 12.79 10.11 -6.22
CA PHE A 203 13.35 10.94 -7.29
C PHE A 203 14.28 12.03 -6.75
N THR A 204 13.91 12.64 -5.63
CA THR A 204 14.77 13.61 -4.94
C THR A 204 16.08 12.96 -4.47
N GLY A 205 16.00 11.75 -3.90
CA GLY A 205 17.18 10.96 -3.51
C GLY A 205 18.10 10.59 -4.68
N LEU A 206 17.54 10.39 -5.87
CA LEU A 206 18.29 10.18 -7.10
C LEU A 206 18.87 11.46 -7.71
N GLY A 207 18.53 12.63 -7.15
CA GLY A 207 19.03 13.94 -7.57
C GLY A 207 18.19 14.65 -8.64
N TYR A 208 16.90 14.29 -8.76
CA TYR A 208 15.97 14.91 -9.70
C TYR A 208 15.34 16.14 -9.04
N VAL A 209 15.05 17.18 -9.83
CA VAL A 209 14.22 18.29 -9.37
C VAL A 209 12.75 17.88 -9.43
N VAL A 210 12.08 17.85 -8.28
CA VAL A 210 10.68 17.41 -8.18
C VAL A 210 9.75 18.61 -7.96
N ASP A 211 8.75 18.78 -8.84
CA ASP A 211 7.55 19.58 -8.56
C ASP A 211 6.42 18.62 -8.15
N LEU A 212 6.01 18.65 -6.88
CA LEU A 212 4.92 17.82 -6.33
C LEU A 212 3.63 18.64 -6.29
N ILE A 213 2.68 18.29 -7.14
CA ILE A 213 1.39 18.97 -7.27
C ILE A 213 0.38 18.30 -6.35
N ASN A 214 -0.17 19.08 -5.43
CA ASN A 214 -1.17 18.66 -4.47
C ASN A 214 -2.47 19.45 -4.71
N ASN A 215 -3.58 18.74 -4.86
CA ASN A 215 -4.91 19.35 -5.00
C ASN A 215 -5.59 19.63 -3.65
N LYS A 216 -4.92 19.27 -2.55
CA LYS A 216 -5.31 19.59 -1.18
C LYS A 216 -4.41 20.68 -0.61
N GLU A 217 -4.79 21.18 0.56
CA GLU A 217 -4.02 22.15 1.31
C GLU A 217 -2.74 21.53 1.87
N GLN A 218 -2.88 20.38 2.54
CA GLN A 218 -1.79 19.65 3.18
C GLN A 218 -1.48 18.33 2.45
N LEU A 219 -0.25 17.84 2.58
CA LEU A 219 0.13 16.51 2.11
C LEU A 219 -0.52 15.46 3.02
N LEU A 220 -0.97 14.34 2.46
CA LEU A 220 -1.42 13.18 3.24
C LEU A 220 -2.39 13.55 4.39
N SER A 221 -3.35 14.45 4.14
CA SER A 221 -4.24 15.08 5.13
C SER A 221 -5.18 14.13 5.91
N TYR A 222 -4.98 12.83 5.82
CA TYR A 222 -5.64 11.81 6.64
C TYR A 222 -4.73 11.28 7.76
N LEU A 223 -3.45 11.67 7.75
CA LEU A 223 -2.51 11.44 8.85
C LEU A 223 -2.68 12.53 9.90
N ASP A 224 -2.11 12.29 11.07
CA ASP A 224 -1.91 13.28 12.12
C ASP A 224 -1.18 14.53 11.59
N ASP A 225 -1.66 15.72 11.93
CA ASP A 225 -1.21 16.98 11.33
C ASP A 225 0.29 17.22 11.55
N GLU A 226 0.82 16.90 12.73
CA GLU A 226 2.25 17.08 13.04
C GLU A 226 3.14 16.21 12.14
N ILE A 227 2.66 15.02 11.76
CA ILE A 227 3.39 14.09 10.89
C ILE A 227 3.38 14.58 9.44
N SER A 228 2.24 15.07 8.97
CA SER A 228 2.07 15.66 7.64
C SER A 228 2.94 16.93 7.47
N ASP A 229 3.04 17.74 8.51
CA ASP A 229 3.88 18.93 8.54
C ASP A 229 5.37 18.60 8.59
N ALA A 230 5.77 17.61 9.40
CA ALA A 230 7.15 17.12 9.45
C ALA A 230 7.63 16.61 8.09
N LEU A 231 6.79 15.83 7.39
CA LEU A 231 7.09 15.38 6.02
C LEU A 231 7.23 16.57 5.06
N SER A 232 6.30 17.53 5.12
CA SER A 232 6.30 18.71 4.25
C SER A 232 7.54 19.58 4.48
N HIS A 233 8.01 19.68 5.72
CA HIS A 233 9.25 20.37 6.08
C HIS A 233 10.47 19.67 5.45
N ASP A 234 10.63 18.36 5.68
CA ASP A 234 11.77 17.60 5.18
C ASP A 234 11.79 17.55 3.64
N PHE A 235 10.63 17.42 2.99
CA PHE A 235 10.53 17.48 1.53
C PHE A 235 11.06 18.81 0.97
N ARG A 236 10.68 19.94 1.57
CA ARG A 236 11.21 21.26 1.16
C ARG A 236 12.71 21.35 1.42
N GLN A 237 13.19 20.84 2.55
CA GLN A 237 14.62 20.81 2.87
C GLN A 237 15.43 19.98 1.85
N PHE A 238 14.86 18.88 1.33
CA PHE A 238 15.48 18.04 0.31
C PHE A 238 15.29 18.57 -1.12
N GLY A 239 14.59 19.70 -1.31
CA GLY A 239 14.47 20.38 -2.60
C GLY A 239 13.21 20.03 -3.40
N VAL A 240 12.23 19.34 -2.80
CA VAL A 240 10.91 19.13 -3.41
C VAL A 240 10.13 20.45 -3.41
N ARG A 241 9.62 20.85 -4.58
CA ARG A 241 8.74 22.00 -4.72
C ARG A 241 7.29 21.57 -4.58
N ILE A 242 6.78 21.68 -3.36
CA ILE A 242 5.37 21.37 -3.06
C ILE A 242 4.48 22.52 -3.55
N ARG A 243 3.44 22.20 -4.32
CA ARG A 243 2.44 23.14 -4.82
C ARG A 243 1.04 22.67 -4.42
N SER A 244 0.56 23.17 -3.29
CA SER A 244 -0.76 22.87 -2.74
C SER A 244 -1.87 23.68 -3.40
N ASN A 245 -3.10 23.19 -3.29
CA ASN A 245 -4.31 23.80 -3.85
C ASN A 245 -4.21 24.07 -5.36
N GLU A 246 -3.55 23.17 -6.10
CA GLU A 246 -3.41 23.26 -7.55
C GLU A 246 -4.21 22.15 -8.24
N GLU A 247 -4.90 22.53 -9.31
CA GLU A 247 -5.62 21.60 -10.17
C GLU A 247 -5.12 21.70 -11.62
N ILE A 248 -5.00 20.55 -12.28
CA ILE A 248 -4.70 20.48 -13.71
C ILE A 248 -5.83 21.10 -14.54
N GLU A 249 -5.44 21.88 -15.54
CA GLU A 249 -6.30 22.32 -16.63
C GLU A 249 -6.06 21.45 -17.87
N ARG A 250 -4.78 21.30 -18.28
CA ARG A 250 -4.37 20.48 -19.42
C ARG A 250 -2.87 20.16 -19.39
N LEU A 251 -2.46 19.16 -20.15
CA LEU A 251 -1.04 18.82 -20.36
C LEU A 251 -0.70 18.95 -21.85
N GLU A 252 0.38 19.64 -22.18
CA GLU A 252 1.01 19.58 -23.50
C GLU A 252 2.21 18.63 -23.46
N THR A 253 2.33 17.76 -24.46
CA THR A 253 3.43 16.82 -24.62
C THR A 253 4.25 17.18 -25.85
N PHE A 254 5.57 17.08 -25.72
CA PHE A 254 6.54 17.34 -26.78
C PHE A 254 7.65 16.28 -26.74
N ASP A 255 8.48 16.24 -27.80
CA ASP A 255 9.58 15.29 -27.91
C ASP A 255 10.62 15.41 -26.78
N ASP A 256 10.88 16.63 -26.29
CA ASP A 256 11.91 16.92 -25.28
C ASP A 256 11.34 17.21 -23.88
N CYS A 257 10.05 17.49 -23.75
CA CYS A 257 9.46 17.95 -22.50
C CYS A 257 7.94 17.75 -22.42
N VAL A 258 7.39 18.04 -21.24
CA VAL A 258 5.96 18.21 -20.99
C VAL A 258 5.71 19.57 -20.35
N VAL A 259 4.57 20.19 -20.63
CA VAL A 259 4.14 21.46 -20.04
C VAL A 259 2.77 21.27 -19.38
N LEU A 260 2.77 21.31 -18.05
CA LEU A 260 1.55 21.24 -17.25
C LEU A 260 0.94 22.63 -17.08
N HIS A 261 -0.32 22.78 -17.47
CA HIS A 261 -1.12 23.97 -17.24
C HIS A 261 -2.04 23.73 -16.04
N LEU A 262 -2.01 24.65 -15.09
CA LEU A 262 -2.84 24.61 -13.88
C LEU A 262 -3.96 25.65 -14.00
N LYS A 263 -5.11 25.37 -13.39
CA LYS A 263 -6.27 26.28 -13.36
C LYS A 263 -5.96 27.63 -12.71
N SER A 264 -4.93 27.70 -11.88
CA SER A 264 -4.41 28.95 -11.30
C SER A 264 -3.72 29.87 -12.33
N GLY A 265 -3.56 29.43 -13.58
CA GLY A 265 -2.83 30.12 -14.65
C GLY A 265 -1.33 29.84 -14.65
N LYS A 266 -0.81 29.11 -13.66
CA LYS A 266 0.60 28.70 -13.61
C LYS A 266 0.90 27.65 -14.68
N LYS A 267 2.13 27.70 -15.21
CA LYS A 267 2.66 26.71 -16.16
C LYS A 267 3.95 26.10 -15.61
N ILE A 268 4.10 24.79 -15.74
CA ILE A 268 5.26 24.06 -15.27
C ILE A 268 5.81 23.20 -16.41
N LYS A 269 7.01 23.54 -16.90
CA LYS A 269 7.77 22.72 -17.85
C LYS A 269 8.61 21.69 -17.09
N SER A 270 8.68 20.46 -17.61
CA SER A 270 9.41 19.32 -17.02
C SER A 270 9.83 18.31 -18.09
N ASP A 271 10.77 17.42 -17.80
CA ASP A 271 11.19 16.39 -18.76
C ASP A 271 10.19 15.22 -18.81
N ALA A 272 9.50 14.98 -17.70
CA ALA A 272 8.46 13.95 -17.55
C ALA A 272 7.42 14.35 -16.51
N ILE A 273 6.28 13.65 -16.53
CA ILE A 273 5.23 13.68 -15.52
C ILE A 273 4.91 12.26 -15.02
N LEU A 274 4.76 12.13 -13.71
CA LEU A 274 4.23 10.95 -13.04
C LEU A 274 2.85 11.29 -12.45
N TRP A 275 1.82 10.60 -12.92
CA TRP A 275 0.45 10.73 -12.47
C TRP A 275 0.14 9.74 -11.32
N CYS A 276 -0.17 10.30 -10.16
CA CYS A 276 -0.41 9.61 -8.89
C CYS A 276 -1.76 10.00 -8.26
N ASN A 277 -2.79 10.27 -9.07
CA ASN A 277 -4.09 10.79 -8.59
C ASN A 277 -5.11 9.69 -8.26
N GLY A 278 -4.68 8.66 -7.52
CA GLY A 278 -5.52 7.56 -7.08
C GLY A 278 -5.63 6.37 -8.05
N ARG A 279 -6.41 5.38 -7.62
CA ARG A 279 -6.61 4.10 -8.32
C ARG A 279 -8.10 3.76 -8.39
N SER A 280 -8.46 2.99 -9.43
CA SER A 280 -9.81 2.50 -9.72
C SER A 280 -9.85 0.97 -9.69
N GLY A 281 -10.95 0.38 -9.22
CA GLY A 281 -11.12 -1.07 -9.16
C GLY A 281 -11.19 -1.70 -10.56
N ASN A 282 -10.65 -2.91 -10.70
CA ASN A 282 -10.61 -3.65 -11.97
C ASN A 282 -11.88 -4.45 -12.22
N THR A 283 -13.03 -3.78 -12.21
CA THR A 283 -14.34 -4.41 -12.43
C THR A 283 -14.77 -4.42 -13.89
N ASP A 284 -14.11 -3.60 -14.73
CA ASP A 284 -14.36 -3.57 -16.17
C ASP A 284 -14.01 -4.93 -16.79
N GLY A 285 -14.94 -5.47 -17.58
CA GLY A 285 -14.78 -6.79 -18.21
C GLY A 285 -15.29 -7.98 -17.39
N LEU A 286 -15.63 -7.80 -16.10
CA LEU A 286 -16.18 -8.90 -15.29
C LEU A 286 -17.61 -9.30 -15.65
N ASN A 287 -18.35 -8.45 -16.37
CA ASN A 287 -19.79 -8.62 -16.63
C ASN A 287 -20.62 -8.79 -15.34
N LEU A 288 -20.47 -7.82 -14.42
CA LEU A 288 -21.12 -7.86 -13.10
C LEU A 288 -22.65 -7.96 -13.15
N GLU A 289 -23.28 -7.48 -14.23
CA GLU A 289 -24.72 -7.56 -14.43
C GLU A 289 -25.23 -9.00 -14.47
N ALA A 290 -24.45 -9.94 -15.01
CA ALA A 290 -24.79 -11.37 -15.07
C ALA A 290 -24.97 -12.01 -13.67
N VAL A 291 -24.39 -11.39 -12.64
CA VAL A 291 -24.49 -11.81 -11.24
C VAL A 291 -25.28 -10.82 -10.37
N GLY A 292 -25.92 -9.81 -10.98
CA GLY A 292 -26.70 -8.80 -10.27
C GLY A 292 -25.87 -7.83 -9.41
N LEU A 293 -24.62 -7.58 -9.81
CA LEU A 293 -23.71 -6.64 -9.16
C LEU A 293 -23.47 -5.40 -10.03
N SER A 294 -23.09 -4.31 -9.38
CA SER A 294 -22.70 -3.06 -10.03
C SER A 294 -21.54 -2.45 -9.28
N ALA A 295 -20.61 -1.83 -10.01
CA ALA A 295 -19.53 -1.07 -9.41
C ALA A 295 -19.91 0.41 -9.24
N ASN A 296 -19.33 1.09 -8.25
CA ASN A 296 -19.47 2.54 -8.10
C ASN A 296 -18.65 3.30 -9.16
N SER A 297 -18.68 4.63 -9.13
CA SER A 297 -17.93 5.48 -10.09
C SER A 297 -16.41 5.31 -10.06
N ARG A 298 -15.86 4.66 -9.03
CA ARG A 298 -14.44 4.31 -8.91
C ARG A 298 -14.15 2.86 -9.31
N GLY A 299 -15.13 2.15 -9.85
CA GLY A 299 -15.00 0.74 -10.22
C GLY A 299 -14.95 -0.20 -9.01
N GLN A 300 -15.45 0.23 -7.84
CA GLN A 300 -15.39 -0.57 -6.60
C GLN A 300 -16.71 -1.28 -6.31
N LEU A 301 -16.63 -2.42 -5.61
CA LEU A 301 -17.78 -3.23 -5.19
C LEU A 301 -18.13 -2.96 -3.73
N GLU A 302 -19.43 -2.92 -3.44
CA GLU A 302 -19.95 -2.87 -2.08
C GLU A 302 -19.97 -4.28 -1.45
N VAL A 303 -19.60 -4.36 -0.18
CA VAL A 303 -19.64 -5.60 0.61
C VAL A 303 -20.14 -5.35 2.03
N ASP A 304 -20.66 -6.40 2.66
CA ASP A 304 -21.00 -6.40 4.08
C ASP A 304 -19.78 -6.66 4.99
N GLN A 305 -20.01 -6.75 6.31
CA GLN A 305 -18.98 -7.04 7.32
C GLN A 305 -18.39 -8.47 7.25
N THR A 306 -18.87 -9.30 6.32
CA THR A 306 -18.31 -10.62 6.02
C THR A 306 -17.63 -10.67 4.65
N TYR A 307 -17.48 -9.52 3.98
CA TYR A 307 -16.98 -9.37 2.61
C TYR A 307 -17.91 -9.94 1.53
N ARG A 308 -19.17 -10.23 1.87
CA ARG A 308 -20.15 -10.73 0.91
C ARG A 308 -20.76 -9.58 0.13
N THR A 309 -20.96 -9.78 -1.17
CA THR A 309 -21.64 -8.83 -2.05
C THR A 309 -23.16 -8.99 -1.97
N LYS A 310 -23.93 -8.24 -2.78
CA LYS A 310 -25.39 -8.45 -2.91
C LYS A 310 -25.75 -9.84 -3.45
N ALA A 311 -24.84 -10.51 -4.17
CA ALA A 311 -24.98 -11.90 -4.57
C ALA A 311 -24.44 -12.81 -3.48
N GLU A 312 -25.30 -13.63 -2.86
CA GLU A 312 -25.00 -14.33 -1.60
C GLU A 312 -23.80 -15.29 -1.65
N HIS A 313 -23.51 -15.84 -2.82
CA HIS A 313 -22.42 -16.78 -3.07
C HIS A 313 -21.14 -16.10 -3.61
N ILE A 314 -21.13 -14.76 -3.73
CA ILE A 314 -20.00 -13.98 -4.23
C ILE A 314 -19.49 -13.03 -3.15
N TYR A 315 -18.18 -13.10 -2.92
CA TYR A 315 -17.43 -12.24 -2.00
C TYR A 315 -16.50 -11.32 -2.81
N ALA A 316 -16.10 -10.19 -2.24
CA ALA A 316 -15.11 -9.29 -2.85
C ALA A 316 -14.12 -8.76 -1.82
N VAL A 317 -12.83 -8.67 -2.18
CA VAL A 317 -11.72 -8.35 -1.25
C VAL A 317 -10.59 -7.60 -1.93
N GLY A 318 -9.79 -6.89 -1.15
CA GLY A 318 -8.66 -6.09 -1.62
C GLY A 318 -9.10 -4.76 -2.24
N ASP A 319 -8.24 -4.16 -3.07
CA ASP A 319 -8.48 -2.81 -3.58
C ASP A 319 -9.81 -2.63 -4.35
N VAL A 320 -10.41 -3.72 -4.86
CA VAL A 320 -11.69 -3.67 -5.57
C VAL A 320 -12.86 -3.29 -4.65
N ILE A 321 -12.73 -3.41 -3.34
CA ILE A 321 -13.74 -2.94 -2.37
C ILE A 321 -13.39 -1.59 -1.73
N GLY A 322 -12.26 -0.99 -2.11
CA GLY A 322 -11.79 0.28 -1.59
C GLY A 322 -10.92 0.16 -0.34
N TRP A 323 -11.19 1.00 0.66
CA TRP A 323 -10.34 1.11 1.85
C TRP A 323 -10.45 -0.13 2.76
N PRO A 324 -9.36 -0.56 3.42
CA PRO A 324 -7.98 -0.12 3.24
C PRO A 324 -7.32 -0.77 2.01
N SER A 325 -6.87 0.04 1.05
CA SER A 325 -6.14 -0.42 -0.14
C SER A 325 -4.64 -0.61 0.15
N LEU A 326 -4.34 -1.55 1.05
CA LEU A 326 -2.99 -1.93 1.48
C LEU A 326 -2.79 -3.43 1.24
N ALA A 327 -1.62 -3.85 0.76
CA ALA A 327 -1.36 -5.26 0.47
C ALA A 327 -1.51 -6.18 1.69
N SER A 328 -1.08 -5.73 2.88
CA SER A 328 -1.24 -6.44 4.15
C SER A 328 -2.71 -6.59 4.53
N ALA A 329 -3.47 -5.50 4.45
CA ALA A 329 -4.89 -5.51 4.74
C ALA A 329 -5.67 -6.38 3.75
N ALA A 330 -5.35 -6.28 2.45
CA ALA A 330 -5.93 -7.09 1.39
C ALA A 330 -5.71 -8.60 1.65
N TYR A 331 -4.50 -8.98 2.10
CA TYR A 331 -4.22 -10.37 2.49
C TYR A 331 -5.14 -10.82 3.64
N ASP A 332 -5.28 -10.03 4.69
CA ASP A 332 -6.18 -10.37 5.81
C ASP A 332 -7.66 -10.38 5.39
N GLN A 333 -8.09 -9.44 4.53
CA GLN A 333 -9.44 -9.44 3.96
C GLN A 333 -9.72 -10.74 3.21
N GLY A 334 -8.81 -11.17 2.33
CA GLY A 334 -8.92 -12.44 1.59
C GLY A 334 -9.01 -13.65 2.53
N ARG A 335 -8.13 -13.71 3.53
CA ARG A 335 -8.14 -14.78 4.54
C ARG A 335 -9.45 -14.80 5.34
N ASN A 336 -9.96 -13.65 5.76
CA ASN A 336 -11.17 -13.55 6.57
C ASN A 336 -12.45 -13.79 5.77
N ALA A 337 -12.55 -13.28 4.53
CA ALA A 337 -13.65 -13.58 3.62
C ALA A 337 -13.78 -15.09 3.37
N ALA A 338 -12.67 -15.75 3.05
CA ALA A 338 -12.61 -17.19 2.93
C ALA A 338 -12.94 -17.91 4.26
N GLY A 339 -12.54 -17.33 5.39
CA GLY A 339 -12.92 -17.79 6.73
C GLY A 339 -14.43 -17.78 6.94
N PHE A 340 -15.10 -16.66 6.69
CA PHE A 340 -16.56 -16.56 6.75
C PHE A 340 -17.24 -17.53 5.78
N MET A 341 -16.70 -17.67 4.57
CA MET A 341 -17.23 -18.58 3.54
C MET A 341 -17.29 -20.04 4.01
N VAL A 342 -16.37 -20.47 4.88
CA VAL A 342 -16.28 -21.84 5.42
C VAL A 342 -16.75 -21.96 6.89
N GLY A 343 -17.34 -20.90 7.45
CA GLY A 343 -17.85 -20.88 8.83
C GLY A 343 -16.77 -20.86 9.91
N ASP A 344 -15.63 -20.22 9.67
CA ASP A 344 -14.60 -20.01 10.69
C ASP A 344 -15.05 -18.97 11.72
N LYS A 345 -15.20 -19.39 12.98
CA LYS A 345 -15.60 -18.53 14.10
C LYS A 345 -14.56 -17.46 14.48
N HIS A 346 -13.33 -17.57 13.97
CA HIS A 346 -12.24 -16.63 14.22
C HIS A 346 -12.05 -15.64 13.06
N ALA A 347 -12.87 -15.69 12.02
CA ALA A 347 -12.83 -14.71 10.96
C ALA A 347 -13.33 -13.36 11.48
N GLU A 348 -12.59 -12.29 11.18
CA GLU A 348 -12.91 -10.92 11.62
C GLU A 348 -12.87 -9.96 10.42
N PHE A 349 -13.74 -8.96 10.43
CA PHE A 349 -13.64 -7.86 9.47
C PHE A 349 -12.44 -6.98 9.82
N VAL A 350 -11.61 -6.70 8.83
CA VAL A 350 -10.42 -5.85 8.94
C VAL A 350 -10.85 -4.38 9.06
N ASN A 351 -10.87 -3.86 10.29
CA ASN A 351 -11.23 -2.47 10.61
C ASN A 351 -10.07 -1.66 11.23
N SER A 352 -8.97 -2.32 11.59
CA SER A 352 -7.80 -1.69 12.19
C SER A 352 -6.55 -2.24 11.52
N VAL A 353 -5.79 -1.35 10.88
CA VAL A 353 -4.59 -1.70 10.13
C VAL A 353 -3.49 -0.68 10.39
N PRO A 354 -2.24 -1.13 10.63
CA PRO A 354 -1.12 -0.22 10.59
C PRO A 354 -0.91 0.25 9.15
N THR A 355 -0.74 1.55 8.96
CA THR A 355 -0.40 2.13 7.68
C THR A 355 1.10 2.33 7.60
N GLY A 356 1.70 2.02 6.45
CA GLY A 356 3.13 2.23 6.20
C GLY A 356 3.30 3.01 4.90
N ILE A 357 3.96 4.17 5.00
CA ILE A 357 4.28 5.05 3.87
C ILE A 357 5.80 5.14 3.80
N TYR A 358 6.37 4.63 2.72
CA TYR A 358 7.80 4.36 2.63
C TYR A 358 8.53 5.52 1.98
N THR A 359 8.27 6.74 2.45
CA THR A 359 9.09 7.91 2.15
C THR A 359 10.49 7.74 2.75
N ILE A 360 11.36 8.72 2.49
CA ILE A 360 12.66 8.84 3.15
C ILE A 360 12.68 10.21 3.84
N PRO A 361 12.48 10.28 5.17
CA PRO A 361 12.18 9.20 6.14
C PRO A 361 10.80 8.53 6.01
N GLU A 362 10.59 7.37 6.64
CA GLU A 362 9.31 6.62 6.62
C GLU A 362 8.24 7.25 7.53
N ILE A 363 6.99 6.95 7.25
CA ILE A 363 5.86 7.22 8.14
C ILE A 363 5.13 5.90 8.40
N SER A 364 4.69 5.69 9.65
CA SER A 364 3.76 4.63 9.98
C SER A 364 2.84 5.02 11.12
N SER A 365 1.58 4.62 11.05
CA SER A 365 0.58 4.95 12.07
C SER A 365 -0.44 3.83 12.28
N ILE A 366 -1.06 3.82 13.46
CA ILE A 366 -2.19 2.97 13.81
C ILE A 366 -3.07 3.66 14.87
N GLY A 367 -4.38 3.48 14.79
CA GLY A 367 -5.33 4.10 15.71
C GLY A 367 -5.78 5.50 15.29
N ALA A 368 -6.35 6.24 16.22
CA ALA A 368 -6.90 7.58 15.98
C ALA A 368 -5.80 8.64 15.84
N THR A 369 -6.07 9.70 15.09
CA THR A 369 -5.27 10.93 15.04
C THR A 369 -5.65 11.90 16.17
N GLU A 370 -4.86 12.93 16.43
CA GLU A 370 -5.27 14.00 17.36
C GLU A 370 -6.55 14.70 16.90
N GLU A 371 -6.69 14.88 15.60
CA GLU A 371 -7.84 15.53 14.98
C GLU A 371 -9.10 14.69 15.16
N ASP A 372 -9.00 13.36 15.04
CA ASP A 372 -10.10 12.44 15.35
C ASP A 372 -10.53 12.54 16.82
N LEU A 373 -9.57 12.46 17.75
CA LEU A 373 -9.86 12.48 19.18
C LEU A 373 -10.43 13.83 19.63
N THR A 374 -9.94 14.93 19.06
CA THR A 374 -10.44 16.27 19.34
C THR A 374 -11.86 16.45 18.81
N ARG A 375 -12.13 16.03 17.56
CA ARG A 375 -13.47 16.06 16.97
C ARG A 375 -14.46 15.24 17.78
N ASP A 376 -14.03 14.07 18.24
CA ASP A 376 -14.88 13.12 18.97
C ASP A 376 -14.91 13.43 20.49
N GLN A 377 -14.28 14.52 20.94
CA GLN A 377 -14.23 15.00 22.33
C GLN A 377 -13.71 13.95 23.33
N ILE A 378 -12.77 13.11 22.89
CA ILE A 378 -12.16 12.08 23.73
C ILE A 378 -11.01 12.72 24.54
N PRO A 379 -10.97 12.58 25.88
CA PRO A 379 -9.90 13.18 26.68
C PRO A 379 -8.59 12.42 26.50
N TYR A 380 -7.66 13.00 25.72
CA TYR A 380 -6.36 12.42 25.43
C TYR A 380 -5.20 13.33 25.86
N GLU A 381 -4.03 12.73 26.04
CA GLU A 381 -2.74 13.41 26.15
C GLU A 381 -1.72 12.75 25.21
N VAL A 382 -0.59 13.43 25.04
CA VAL A 382 0.40 13.12 23.99
C VAL A 382 1.78 12.89 24.59
N GLY A 383 2.29 11.67 24.42
CA GLY A 383 3.68 11.31 24.68
C GLY A 383 4.52 11.34 23.42
N GLN A 384 5.70 11.99 23.44
CA GLN A 384 6.58 12.09 22.27
C GLN A 384 8.02 11.73 22.58
N ALA A 385 8.69 11.09 21.62
CA ALA A 385 10.13 10.85 21.61
C ALA A 385 10.72 11.32 20.27
N PHE A 386 11.50 12.39 20.29
CA PHE A 386 12.20 12.88 19.10
C PHE A 386 13.45 12.04 18.84
N PHE A 387 13.62 11.59 17.60
CA PHE A 387 14.71 10.69 17.22
C PHE A 387 16.08 11.33 17.40
N LYS A 388 16.19 12.66 17.27
CA LYS A 388 17.44 13.40 17.53
C LYS A 388 18.02 13.19 18.94
N HIS A 389 17.20 12.80 19.91
CA HIS A 389 17.61 12.51 21.29
C HIS A 389 17.91 11.04 21.56
N LEU A 390 17.60 10.13 20.61
CA LEU A 390 17.84 8.70 20.78
C LEU A 390 19.24 8.32 20.31
N ALA A 391 20.00 7.63 21.17
CA ALA A 391 21.35 7.20 20.87
C ALA A 391 21.42 6.34 19.59
N ARG A 392 20.44 5.46 19.37
CA ARG A 392 20.41 4.61 18.16
C ARG A 392 20.31 5.45 16.88
N SER A 393 19.48 6.49 16.86
CA SER A 393 19.32 7.38 15.71
C SER A 393 20.59 8.21 15.46
N GLN A 394 21.26 8.64 16.53
CA GLN A 394 22.54 9.33 16.44
C GLN A 394 23.64 8.43 15.86
N ILE A 395 23.70 7.15 16.26
CA ILE A 395 24.68 6.15 15.80
C ILE A 395 24.52 5.87 14.30
N ILE A 396 23.29 5.75 13.80
CA ILE A 396 23.04 5.48 12.38
C ILE A 396 23.03 6.74 11.51
N GLY A 397 23.16 7.93 12.12
CA GLY A 397 23.17 9.22 11.41
C GLY A 397 21.79 9.73 10.96
N GLU A 398 20.70 9.06 11.33
CA GLU A 398 19.33 9.41 10.91
C GLU A 398 18.53 10.02 12.07
N ARG A 399 18.68 11.34 12.25
CA ARG A 399 18.16 12.08 13.42
C ARG A 399 16.77 12.69 13.23
N SER A 400 16.29 12.80 11.98
CA SER A 400 14.93 13.29 11.71
C SER A 400 13.92 12.23 12.11
N GLY A 401 12.89 12.64 12.86
CA GLY A 401 11.80 11.76 13.26
C GLY A 401 11.27 12.00 14.67
N VAL A 402 10.09 11.44 14.89
CA VAL A 402 9.36 11.43 16.15
C VAL A 402 8.52 10.16 16.23
N LEU A 403 8.47 9.57 17.43
CA LEU A 403 7.41 8.63 17.79
C LEU A 403 6.46 9.33 18.76
N LYS A 404 5.17 9.26 18.45
CA LYS A 404 4.07 9.92 19.15
C LYS A 404 3.04 8.87 19.59
N ILE A 405 2.66 8.92 20.85
CA ILE A 405 1.65 8.05 21.45
C ILE A 405 0.52 8.94 21.97
N LEU A 406 -0.68 8.72 21.45
CA LEU A 406 -1.92 9.29 21.95
C LEU A 406 -2.54 8.31 22.94
N PHE A 407 -2.88 8.79 24.13
CA PHE A 407 -3.43 7.95 25.18
C PHE A 407 -4.51 8.67 25.97
N HIS A 408 -5.47 7.92 26.48
CA HIS A 408 -6.54 8.44 27.31
C HIS A 408 -5.99 8.92 28.66
N ARG A 409 -6.37 10.12 29.09
CA ARG A 409 -5.79 10.78 30.28
C ARG A 409 -5.99 9.98 31.57
N GLU A 410 -7.20 9.48 31.77
CA GLU A 410 -7.57 8.79 33.02
C GLU A 410 -7.17 7.31 33.03
N THR A 411 -7.49 6.57 31.96
CA THR A 411 -7.29 5.12 31.89
C THR A 411 -5.91 4.71 31.38
N LEU A 412 -5.13 5.66 30.85
CA LEU A 412 -3.87 5.43 30.16
C LEU A 412 -3.97 4.48 28.95
N GLN A 413 -5.19 4.22 28.46
CA GLN A 413 -5.41 3.41 27.27
C GLN A 413 -4.75 4.07 26.05
N ILE A 414 -4.02 3.30 25.26
CA ILE A 414 -3.43 3.81 24.02
C ILE A 414 -4.51 3.93 22.95
N LEU A 415 -4.65 5.12 22.37
CA LEU A 415 -5.69 5.49 21.40
C LEU A 415 -5.14 5.57 19.97
N GLY A 416 -3.86 5.94 19.83
CA GLY A 416 -3.19 6.09 18.55
C GLY A 416 -1.68 6.13 18.71
N ILE A 417 -0.98 5.66 17.68
CA ILE A 417 0.48 5.68 17.63
C ILE A 417 0.88 6.13 16.24
N HIS A 418 1.72 7.16 16.20
CA HIS A 418 2.16 7.80 14.98
C HIS A 418 3.67 7.89 15.00
N CYS A 419 4.33 7.45 13.94
CA CYS A 419 5.77 7.42 13.86
C CYS A 419 6.23 7.99 12.52
N TYR A 420 7.14 8.96 12.59
CA TYR A 420 7.86 9.53 11.46
C TYR A 420 9.35 9.35 11.70
N GLY A 421 10.09 8.86 10.72
CA GLY A 421 11.54 8.68 10.83
C GLY A 421 12.02 7.34 10.30
N ASN A 422 13.32 7.09 10.44
CA ASN A 422 13.91 5.85 9.96
C ASN A 422 13.35 4.62 10.71
N HIS A 423 12.99 3.56 9.98
CA HIS A 423 12.37 2.33 10.50
C HIS A 423 11.01 2.52 11.19
N ALA A 424 10.27 3.59 10.87
CA ALA A 424 8.94 3.81 11.41
C ALA A 424 7.99 2.63 11.15
N SER A 425 8.06 2.03 9.94
CA SER A 425 7.20 0.89 9.57
C SER A 425 7.55 -0.40 10.33
N GLU A 426 8.77 -0.52 10.86
CA GLU A 426 9.18 -1.70 11.62
C GLU A 426 8.74 -1.60 13.08
N ILE A 427 8.95 -0.42 13.70
CA ILE A 427 8.68 -0.27 15.14
C ILE A 427 7.20 -0.10 15.46
N ILE A 428 6.36 0.33 14.51
CA ILE A 428 4.91 0.50 14.70
C ILE A 428 4.21 -0.74 15.26
N HIS A 429 4.71 -1.93 14.89
CA HIS A 429 4.12 -3.21 15.25
C HIS A 429 4.22 -3.51 16.75
N ILE A 430 5.19 -2.91 17.45
CA ILE A 430 5.29 -2.98 18.91
C ILE A 430 4.05 -2.31 19.52
N GLY A 431 3.75 -1.09 19.06
CA GLY A 431 2.56 -0.34 19.42
C GLY A 431 1.27 -1.09 19.10
N GLN A 432 1.14 -1.59 17.87
CA GLN A 432 0.00 -2.38 17.43
C GLN A 432 -0.26 -3.59 18.34
N ALA A 433 0.77 -4.33 18.72
CA ALA A 433 0.64 -5.50 19.58
C ALA A 433 0.11 -5.13 20.98
N VAL A 434 0.66 -4.07 21.57
CA VAL A 434 0.24 -3.57 22.89
C VAL A 434 -1.22 -3.11 22.85
N MET A 435 -1.61 -2.36 21.80
CA MET A 435 -3.01 -1.93 21.59
C MET A 435 -3.96 -3.12 21.41
N LYS A 436 -3.61 -4.10 20.57
CA LYS A 436 -4.48 -5.27 20.29
C LYS A 436 -4.68 -6.14 21.52
N CYS A 437 -3.69 -6.20 22.42
CA CYS A 437 -3.77 -6.92 23.70
C CYS A 437 -4.47 -6.11 24.82
N GLY A 438 -4.91 -4.88 24.56
CA GLY A 438 -5.62 -4.06 25.55
C GLY A 438 -4.73 -3.53 26.69
N HIS A 439 -3.41 -3.44 26.47
CA HIS A 439 -2.49 -2.84 27.43
C HIS A 439 -2.48 -1.31 27.34
N THR A 440 -2.03 -0.66 28.42
CA THR A 440 -1.98 0.81 28.57
C THR A 440 -0.56 1.35 28.32
N LEU A 441 -0.42 2.67 28.41
CA LEU A 441 0.86 3.37 28.36
C LEU A 441 1.88 2.82 29.39
N GLU A 442 1.40 2.31 30.53
CA GLU A 442 2.22 1.73 31.59
C GLU A 442 3.07 0.55 31.13
N TYR A 443 2.62 -0.19 30.10
CA TYR A 443 3.43 -1.26 29.52
C TYR A 443 4.79 -0.73 29.08
N PHE A 444 4.84 0.43 28.41
CA PHE A 444 6.08 1.00 27.89
C PHE A 444 6.98 1.59 28.98
N ILE A 445 6.40 2.01 30.10
CA ILE A 445 7.13 2.54 31.26
C ILE A 445 7.85 1.41 32.00
N ASN A 446 7.13 0.31 32.21
CA ASN A 446 7.51 -0.79 33.09
C ASN A 446 8.23 -1.94 32.36
N THR A 447 8.25 -1.93 31.02
CA THR A 447 8.94 -2.94 30.22
C THR A 447 10.37 -2.51 29.90
N THR A 448 11.32 -3.43 30.12
CA THR A 448 12.72 -3.23 29.73
C THR A 448 12.88 -3.39 28.21
N PHE A 449 13.30 -2.32 27.54
CA PHE A 449 13.74 -2.34 26.15
C PHE A 449 15.27 -2.51 26.09
N ASN A 450 15.77 -3.25 25.09
CA ASN A 450 17.20 -3.28 24.79
C ASN A 450 17.71 -1.87 24.46
N TYR A 451 18.98 -1.59 24.75
CA TYR A 451 19.60 -0.28 24.48
C TYR A 451 20.98 -0.44 23.84
N PRO A 452 21.33 0.33 22.79
CA PRO A 452 20.50 1.33 22.09
C PRO A 452 19.64 0.73 20.97
N THR A 453 18.36 1.09 20.89
CA THR A 453 17.43 0.67 19.82
C THR A 453 16.42 1.77 19.47
N MET A 454 15.81 1.71 18.29
CA MET A 454 14.71 2.62 17.93
C MET A 454 13.45 2.36 18.76
N ALA A 455 13.23 1.13 19.21
CA ALA A 455 12.11 0.77 20.08
C ALA A 455 12.11 1.49 21.45
N GLU A 456 13.27 2.00 21.91
CA GLU A 456 13.36 2.82 23.12
C GLU A 456 12.49 4.09 23.02
N ALA A 457 12.21 4.56 21.80
CA ALA A 457 11.31 5.69 21.55
C ALA A 457 9.97 5.52 22.27
N TYR A 458 9.43 4.29 22.35
CA TYR A 458 8.19 4.02 23.07
C TYR A 458 8.29 4.34 24.56
N ARG A 459 9.38 3.93 25.22
CA ARG A 459 9.60 4.19 26.64
C ARG A 459 9.78 5.69 26.90
N VAL A 460 10.58 6.36 26.08
CA VAL A 460 10.79 7.82 26.19
C VAL A 460 9.48 8.58 25.97
N ALA A 461 8.71 8.22 24.94
CA ALA A 461 7.43 8.85 24.64
C ALA A 461 6.43 8.63 25.78
N ALA A 462 6.37 7.42 26.33
CA ALA A 462 5.50 7.10 27.46
C ALA A 462 5.84 7.90 28.73
N LEU A 463 7.13 7.95 29.10
CA LEU A 463 7.60 8.74 30.26
C LEU A 463 7.31 10.23 30.07
N ASN A 464 7.57 10.76 28.87
CA ASN A 464 7.28 12.15 28.55
C ASN A 464 5.77 12.45 28.59
N GLY A 465 4.93 11.50 28.13
CA GLY A 465 3.48 11.59 28.21
C GLY A 465 2.97 11.63 29.65
N MET A 466 3.51 10.79 30.54
CA MET A 466 3.12 10.77 31.95
C MET A 466 3.38 12.10 32.67
N ASN A 467 4.43 12.82 32.30
CA ASN A 467 4.73 14.15 32.88
C ASN A 467 3.65 15.20 32.56
N ARG A 468 2.70 14.91 31.67
CA ARG A 468 1.60 15.80 31.28
C ARG A 468 0.29 15.50 32.01
N ILE A 469 0.24 14.41 32.77
CA ILE A 469 -0.93 14.04 33.60
C ILE A 469 -0.82 14.77 34.94
N PHE A 470 -1.91 15.42 35.35
CA PHE A 470 -2.03 16.19 36.59
C PHE A 470 -3.38 15.95 37.25
#